data_AF-A0A415RIL3-F1
#
_entry.id   AF-A0A415RIL3-F1
#
_cell.length_a   1.000
_cell.length_b   1.000
_cell.length_c   1.000
_cell.angle_alpha   90.00
_cell.angle_beta   90.00
_cell.angle_gamma   90.00
#
_symmetry.space_group_name_H-M   'P 1'
#
loop_
_entity.id
_entity.type
_entity.pdbx_description
1 polymer ?
#
loop_
_entity_poly.entity_id
_entity_poly.type
_entity_poly.pdbx_seq_one_letter_code
_entity_poly.pdbx_strand_id
1 'polypeptide(L)'
;MTKFVNANNESLLEIKTTSITANTSSGSTIATNLNSNEVMIISCICDNYIAVPYVINEKYFIAFQSFQNLGGSIYAFGGVTNKSLTVTIRYVDIK
;
A
#
# COMPACT_ATOMS: atom_id res chain seq x y z
N MET A 1 15.75 9.28 -1.32
CA MET A 1 14.73 10.09 -0.62
C MET A 1 14.51 11.34 -1.47
N THR A 2 13.30 11.57 -1.96
CA THR A 2 12.98 12.72 -2.82
C THR A 2 12.14 13.70 -2.02
N LYS A 3 12.57 14.97 -1.93
CA LYS A 3 11.89 16.02 -1.17
C LYS A 3 11.52 17.16 -2.12
N PHE A 4 10.30 17.68 -1.99
CA PHE A 4 9.89 18.93 -2.64
C PHE A 4 10.02 20.04 -1.62
N VAL A 5 10.79 21.08 -1.93
CA VAL A 5 11.04 22.21 -1.03
C VAL A 5 10.48 23.52 -1.61
N ASN A 6 10.06 24.45 -0.74
CA ASN A 6 9.67 25.79 -1.19
C ASN A 6 10.91 26.67 -1.43
N ALA A 7 10.68 27.93 -1.82
CA ALA A 7 11.74 28.92 -2.03
C ALA A 7 12.60 29.21 -0.77
N ASN A 8 12.10 28.85 0.43
CA ASN A 8 12.77 28.99 1.71
C ASN A 8 13.49 27.69 2.15
N ASN A 9 13.57 26.69 1.28
CA ASN A 9 14.16 25.38 1.54
C ASN A 9 13.42 24.53 2.59
N GLU A 10 12.16 24.86 2.88
CA GLU A 10 11.30 24.09 3.79
C GLU A 10 10.65 22.92 3.01
N SER A 11 10.59 21.74 3.63
CA SER A 11 9.99 20.55 3.03
C SER A 11 8.48 20.73 2.87
N LEU A 12 8.02 20.85 1.62
CA LEU A 12 6.60 20.97 1.26
C LEU A 12 5.89 19.61 1.24
N LEU A 13 6.60 18.57 0.77
CA LEU A 13 6.08 17.21 0.68
C LEU A 13 7.25 16.22 0.78
N GLU A 14 7.18 15.31 1.74
CA GLU A 14 8.17 14.25 1.93
C GLU A 14 7.50 12.89 1.73
N ILE A 15 7.93 12.16 0.69
CA ILE A 15 7.46 10.79 0.47
C ILE A 15 8.18 9.89 1.47
N LYS A 16 7.41 9.40 2.45
CA LYS A 16 7.85 8.42 3.43
C LYS A 16 7.62 7.02 2.92
N THR A 17 8.33 6.06 3.50
CA THR A 17 8.19 4.64 3.18
C THR A 17 8.15 3.82 4.46
N THR A 18 7.25 2.85 4.53
CA THR A 18 7.20 1.84 5.58
C THR A 18 6.98 0.46 4.96
N SER A 19 7.43 -0.60 5.64
CA SER A 19 7.20 -1.98 5.22
C SER A 19 6.49 -2.74 6.33
N ILE A 20 5.42 -3.45 5.99
CA ILE A 20 4.61 -4.23 6.92
C ILE A 20 4.63 -5.68 6.45
N THR A 21 4.97 -6.59 7.37
CA THR A 21 4.89 -8.03 7.12
C THR A 21 3.83 -8.62 8.03
N ALA A 22 2.83 -9.27 7.44
CA ALA A 22 1.80 -9.97 8.20
C ALA A 22 1.18 -11.10 7.37
N ASN A 23 0.51 -12.02 8.05
CA ASN A 23 -0.29 -13.05 7.40
C ASN A 23 -1.57 -12.45 6.84
N THR A 24 -1.86 -12.72 5.57
CA THR A 24 -3.14 -12.38 4.99
C THR A 24 -4.24 -13.21 5.66
N SER A 25 -5.24 -12.51 6.22
CA SER A 25 -6.42 -13.15 6.81
C SER A 25 -7.35 -13.72 5.73
N SER A 26 -8.52 -14.24 6.12
CA SER A 26 -9.54 -14.75 5.19
C SER A 26 -9.94 -13.75 4.11
N GLY A 27 -9.81 -12.44 4.37
CA GLY A 27 -10.08 -11.36 3.42
C GLY A 27 -8.91 -10.99 2.51
N SER A 28 -7.83 -11.76 2.48
CA SER A 28 -6.61 -11.45 1.72
C SER A 28 -6.07 -10.05 2.03
N THR A 29 -6.09 -9.67 3.30
CA THR A 29 -5.84 -8.28 3.75
C THR A 29 -4.85 -8.23 4.91
N ILE A 30 -4.04 -7.16 4.95
CA ILE A 30 -3.23 -6.75 6.11
C ILE A 30 -3.71 -5.38 6.61
N ALA A 31 -3.85 -5.24 7.93
CA ALA A 31 -4.11 -3.95 8.57
C ALA A 31 -2.81 -3.14 8.74
N THR A 32 -2.91 -1.82 8.59
CA THR A 32 -1.79 -0.91 8.83
C THR A 32 -2.05 -0.05 10.06
N ASN A 33 -0.99 0.58 10.58
CA ASN A 33 -1.11 1.58 11.65
C ASN A 33 -1.27 3.02 11.11
N LEU A 34 -1.47 3.19 9.79
CA LEU A 34 -1.59 4.50 9.17
C LEU A 34 -3.03 5.02 9.27
N ASN A 35 -3.17 6.28 9.70
CA ASN A 35 -4.46 6.96 9.79
C ASN A 35 -4.74 7.77 8.51
N SER A 36 -5.91 7.58 7.90
CA SER A 36 -6.30 8.23 6.65
C SER A 36 -6.54 9.74 6.76
N ASN A 37 -6.69 10.27 7.97
CA ASN A 37 -6.80 11.70 8.23
C ASN A 37 -5.42 12.37 8.38
N GLU A 38 -4.38 11.59 8.64
CA GLU A 38 -3.00 12.09 8.87
C GLU A 38 -2.08 11.79 7.70
N VAL A 39 -2.37 10.76 6.90
CA VAL A 39 -1.54 10.38 5.75
C VAL A 39 -2.34 10.05 4.49
N MET A 40 -1.72 10.27 3.35
CA MET A 40 -2.19 9.82 2.04
C MET A 40 -1.23 8.77 1.47
N ILE A 41 -1.73 7.55 1.20
CA ILE A 41 -0.96 6.51 0.54
C ILE A 41 -0.84 6.84 -0.96
N ILE A 42 0.40 6.86 -1.46
CA ILE A 42 0.72 7.07 -2.88
C ILE A 42 0.79 5.74 -3.61
N SER A 43 1.42 4.73 -3.00
CA SER A 43 1.50 3.40 -3.61
C SER A 43 1.78 2.30 -2.59
N CYS A 44 1.34 1.09 -2.94
CA CYS A 44 1.64 -0.14 -2.22
C CYS A 44 2.33 -1.12 -3.18
N ILE A 45 3.44 -1.70 -2.75
CA ILE A 45 4.25 -2.62 -3.55
C ILE A 45 4.38 -3.92 -2.78
N CYS A 46 4.02 -5.03 -3.42
CA CYS A 46 4.16 -6.38 -2.88
C CYS A 46 4.60 -7.31 -4.02
N ASP A 47 5.60 -8.16 -3.77
CA ASP A 47 6.16 -9.02 -4.82
C ASP A 47 5.13 -10.06 -5.28
N ASN A 48 4.91 -10.14 -6.60
CA ASN A 48 3.99 -11.09 -7.25
C ASN A 48 2.49 -10.90 -6.94
N TYR A 49 2.12 -9.82 -6.25
CA TYR A 49 0.73 -9.54 -5.91
C TYR A 49 0.37 -8.09 -6.19
N ILE A 50 -0.89 -7.86 -6.53
CA ILE A 50 -1.46 -6.52 -6.57
C ILE A 50 -1.82 -6.14 -5.13
N ALA A 51 -1.36 -4.98 -4.68
CA ALA A 51 -1.64 -4.44 -3.36
C ALA A 51 -2.47 -3.17 -3.49
N VAL A 52 -3.69 -3.17 -2.95
CA VAL A 52 -4.63 -2.06 -3.06
C VAL A 52 -4.95 -1.52 -1.67
N PRO A 53 -4.62 -0.24 -1.37
CA PRO A 53 -5.00 0.38 -0.11
C PRO A 53 -6.49 0.70 -0.10
N TYR A 54 -7.12 0.57 1.06
CA TYR A 54 -8.49 1.03 1.31
C TYR A 54 -8.63 1.45 2.77
N VAL A 55 -9.69 2.19 3.10
CA VAL A 55 -9.90 2.80 4.42
C VAL A 55 -11.17 2.27 5.06
N ILE A 56 -11.09 1.86 6.33
CA ILE A 56 -12.24 1.58 7.21
C ILE A 56 -11.98 2.24 8.55
N ASN A 57 -12.93 3.03 9.05
CA ASN A 57 -12.82 3.71 10.35
C ASN A 57 -11.48 4.44 10.52
N GLU A 58 -11.14 5.27 9.53
CA GLU A 58 -9.93 6.09 9.48
C GLU A 58 -8.60 5.32 9.44
N LYS A 59 -8.63 3.99 9.31
CA LYS A 59 -7.42 3.15 9.24
C LYS A 59 -7.24 2.59 7.85
N TYR A 60 -6.00 2.63 7.36
CA TYR A 60 -5.65 1.96 6.11
C TYR A 60 -5.51 0.46 6.31
N PHE A 61 -6.05 -0.27 5.35
CA PHE A 61 -5.89 -1.69 5.12
C PHE A 61 -5.35 -1.90 3.70
N ILE A 62 -4.59 -2.97 3.49
CA ILE A 62 -4.09 -3.35 2.17
C ILE A 62 -4.73 -4.67 1.79
N ALA A 63 -5.51 -4.68 0.70
CA ALA A 63 -6.01 -5.89 0.06
C ALA A 63 -4.96 -6.42 -0.93
N PHE A 64 -4.85 -7.74 -1.01
CA PHE A 64 -3.94 -8.44 -1.91
C PHE A 64 -4.71 -9.29 -2.90
N GLN A 65 -4.32 -9.21 -4.18
CA GLN A 65 -4.82 -10.09 -5.22
C GLN A 65 -3.64 -10.77 -5.92
N SER A 66 -3.77 -12.07 -6.13
CA SER A 66 -2.95 -12.79 -7.09
C SER A 66 -3.43 -12.46 -8.49
N PHE A 67 -2.52 -12.54 -9.47
CA PHE A 67 -2.88 -12.42 -10.86
C PHE A 67 -2.26 -13.56 -11.67
N GLN A 68 -2.98 -14.01 -12.69
CA GLN A 68 -2.51 -15.01 -13.63
C GLN A 68 -2.69 -14.49 -15.05
N ASN A 69 -1.63 -14.56 -15.87
CA ASN A 69 -1.73 -14.29 -17.31
C ASN A 69 -2.52 -15.43 -17.97
N LEU A 70 -3.63 -15.09 -18.63
CA LEU A 70 -4.51 -16.04 -19.34
C LEU A 70 -4.20 -16.14 -20.85
N GLY A 71 -3.20 -15.40 -21.32
CA GLY A 71 -2.82 -15.25 -22.73
C GLY A 71 -2.89 -13.78 -23.17
N GLY A 72 -1.92 -13.36 -23.99
CA GLY A 72 -1.85 -11.99 -24.49
C GLY A 72 -1.81 -10.95 -23.36
N SER A 73 -2.69 -9.95 -23.44
CA SER A 73 -2.85 -8.87 -22.44
C SER A 73 -3.99 -9.13 -21.44
N ILE A 74 -4.45 -10.38 -21.30
CA ILE A 74 -5.58 -10.75 -20.42
C ILE A 74 -5.04 -11.36 -19.13
N TYR A 75 -5.53 -10.83 -17.99
CA TYR A 75 -5.18 -11.30 -16.66
C TYR A 75 -6.45 -11.61 -15.86
N ALA A 76 -6.41 -12.69 -15.08
CA ALA A 76 -7.43 -12.98 -14.06
C ALA A 76 -6.87 -12.66 -12.67
N PHE A 77 -7.78 -12.31 -11.75
CA PHE A 77 -7.46 -12.00 -10.36
C PHE A 77 -8.02 -13.05 -9.41
N GLY A 78 -7.25 -13.38 -8.37
CA GLY A 78 -7.63 -14.34 -7.34
C GLY A 78 -7.28 -13.84 -5.94
N GLY A 79 -7.95 -14.41 -4.93
CA GLY A 79 -7.63 -14.14 -3.52
C GLY A 79 -6.24 -14.65 -3.12
N VAL A 80 -5.72 -14.12 -1.99
CA VAL A 80 -4.46 -14.54 -1.38
C VAL A 80 -4.67 -14.76 0.12
N THR A 81 -4.96 -15.99 0.53
CA THR A 81 -5.27 -16.32 1.93
C THR A 81 -4.13 -17.06 2.61
N ASN A 82 -3.93 -16.81 3.91
CA ASN A 82 -2.98 -17.53 4.77
C ASN A 82 -1.52 -17.49 4.27
N LYS A 83 -1.11 -16.39 3.63
CA LYS A 83 0.28 -16.17 3.23
C LYS A 83 0.89 -15.03 4.03
N SER A 84 2.13 -15.19 4.50
CA SER A 84 2.92 -14.08 5.02
C SER A 84 3.40 -13.24 3.86
N LEU A 85 2.94 -11.99 3.78
CA LEU A 85 3.34 -11.04 2.74
C LEU A 85 3.99 -9.82 3.36
N THR A 86 4.99 -9.27 2.68
CA THR A 86 5.56 -7.96 2.96
C THR A 86 5.04 -6.97 1.94
N VAL A 87 4.42 -5.90 2.41
CA VAL A 87 4.03 -4.75 1.57
C VAL A 87 4.87 -3.54 1.94
N THR A 88 5.42 -2.88 0.93
CA THR A 88 6.06 -1.58 1.06
C THR A 88 5.07 -0.50 0.67
N ILE A 89 4.79 0.42 1.60
CA ILE A 89 3.83 1.50 1.46
C ILE A 89 4.60 2.81 1.35
N ARG A 90 4.34 3.57 0.28
CA ARG A 90 4.80 4.95 0.10
C ARG A 90 3.66 5.89 0.41
N TYR A 91 3.89 6.88 1.25
CA TYR A 91 2.85 7.80 1.70
C TYR A 91 3.42 9.19 2.00
N VAL A 92 2.54 10.17 2.15
CA VAL A 92 2.86 11.53 2.61
C VAL A 92 1.98 11.87 3.80
N ASP A 93 2.49 12.70 4.71
CA ASP A 93 1.63 13.29 5.73
C ASP A 93 0.73 14.34 5.08
N ILE A 94 -0.55 14.36 5.45
CA ILE A 94 -1.51 15.41 5.12
C ILE A 94 -1.70 16.22 6.40
N LYS A 95 -1.24 17.48 6.37
CA LYS A 95 -1.43 18.43 7.48
C LYS A 95 -2.80 19.08 7.40
#